data_AF-A0A388M7I6-F1
#
_entry.id   AF-A0A388M7I6-F1
#
_cell.length_a   1.000
_cell.length_b   1.000
_cell.length_c   1.000
_cell.angle_alpha   90.00
_cell.angle_beta   90.00
_cell.angle_gamma   90.00
#
_symmetry.space_group_name_H-M   'P 1'
#
loop_
_entity.id
_entity.type
_entity.pdbx_description
1 polymer ?
#
loop_
_entity_poly.entity_id
_entity_poly.type
_entity_poly.pdbx_seq_one_letter_code
_entity_poly.pdbx_strand_id
1 'polypeptide(L)'
;MSIVARSLRAAARTRATAAGSKLAEASSRQGRRTFSAAAAGHSDEDLARDVATWRRVTAFAAVFCAGFAVYTLYGASAHHSHKDKPAYEYLHVRNKEFPWGPCGLFELDCKRSLKEQQ
;
A
#
# COMPACT_ATOMS: atom_id res chain seq x y z
N MET A 1 63.32 -6.28 16.63
CA MET A 1 62.22 -7.25 16.44
C MET A 1 61.52 -7.47 17.77
N SER A 2 60.25 -7.04 17.87
CA SER A 2 59.20 -7.53 18.79
C SER A 2 58.05 -6.52 18.82
N ILE A 3 57.11 -6.67 17.88
CA ILE A 3 55.83 -5.95 17.88
C ILE A 3 54.88 -6.81 18.72
N VAL A 4 54.59 -6.38 19.94
CA VAL A 4 53.60 -7.05 20.80
C VAL A 4 52.23 -6.45 20.52
N ALA A 5 51.44 -7.14 19.71
CA ALA A 5 50.03 -6.90 19.52
C ALA A 5 49.27 -7.21 20.82
N ARG A 6 48.60 -6.21 21.40
CA ARG A 6 47.56 -6.44 22.42
C ARG A 6 46.21 -6.10 21.83
N SER A 7 45.52 -7.15 21.44
CA SER A 7 44.09 -7.17 21.11
C SER A 7 43.29 -6.83 22.37
N LEU A 8 42.39 -5.84 22.28
CA LEU A 8 41.30 -5.66 23.23
C LEU A 8 39.98 -5.68 22.46
N ARG A 9 39.38 -6.87 22.33
CA ARG A 9 37.98 -7.01 21.93
C ARG A 9 37.10 -6.60 23.11
N ALA A 10 36.58 -5.38 23.07
CA ALA A 10 35.54 -4.96 24.00
C ALA A 10 34.20 -5.60 23.60
N ALA A 11 33.77 -6.60 24.36
CA ALA A 11 32.45 -7.21 24.24
C ALA A 11 31.41 -6.32 24.95
N ALA A 12 30.71 -5.48 24.18
CA ALA A 12 29.54 -4.78 24.68
C ALA A 12 28.35 -5.76 24.75
N ARG A 13 28.08 -6.29 25.96
CA ARG A 13 26.87 -7.05 26.23
C ARG A 13 25.69 -6.07 26.28
N THR A 14 24.88 -6.04 25.24
CA THR A 14 23.56 -5.43 25.27
C THR A 14 22.68 -6.16 26.28
N ARG A 15 22.36 -5.51 27.40
CA ARG A 15 21.26 -5.94 28.29
C ARG A 15 19.95 -5.53 27.63
N ALA A 16 19.38 -6.44 26.83
CA ALA A 16 17.96 -6.35 26.50
C ALA A 16 17.17 -6.73 27.76
N THR A 17 16.53 -5.75 28.40
CA THR A 17 15.56 -6.01 29.46
C THR A 17 14.39 -6.75 28.84
N ALA A 18 14.26 -8.03 29.18
CA ALA A 18 13.08 -8.85 28.94
C ALA A 18 11.90 -8.29 29.75
N ALA A 19 11.25 -7.26 29.21
CA ALA A 19 10.01 -6.69 29.74
C ALA A 19 8.95 -6.61 28.61
N GLY A 20 8.97 -7.59 27.69
CA GLY A 20 8.03 -7.68 26.58
C GLY A 20 7.26 -9.00 26.49
N SER A 21 7.56 -9.99 27.32
CA SER A 21 6.99 -11.35 27.19
C SER A 21 5.71 -11.60 27.98
N LYS A 22 5.34 -10.73 28.94
CA LYS A 22 4.13 -10.92 29.76
C LYS A 22 2.83 -10.43 29.09
N LEU A 23 2.93 -9.61 28.04
CA LEU A 23 1.76 -9.13 27.26
C LEU A 23 1.44 -10.03 26.05
N ALA A 24 2.38 -10.87 25.61
CA ALA A 24 2.13 -11.84 24.55
C ALA A 24 1.29 -13.04 25.03
N GLU A 25 1.38 -13.41 26.31
CA GLU A 25 0.71 -14.59 26.85
C GLU A 25 -0.76 -14.35 27.24
N ALA A 26 -1.14 -13.11 27.55
CA ALA A 26 -2.52 -12.75 27.88
C ALA A 26 -3.45 -12.69 26.65
N SER A 27 -2.91 -12.65 25.43
CA SER A 27 -3.71 -12.65 24.19
C SER A 27 -4.13 -14.05 23.72
N SER A 28 -3.61 -15.12 24.33
CA SER A 28 -3.83 -16.51 23.90
C SER A 28 -5.16 -17.11 24.37
N ARG A 29 -5.88 -16.48 25.31
CA ARG A 29 -7.17 -16.98 25.83
C ARG A 29 -8.40 -16.36 25.14
N GLN A 30 -8.20 -15.56 24.10
CA GLN A 30 -9.31 -15.12 23.26
C GLN A 30 -9.78 -16.33 22.46
N GLY A 31 -10.90 -16.93 22.88
CA GLY A 31 -11.46 -18.14 22.28
C GLY A 31 -11.34 -18.13 20.76
N ARG A 32 -10.78 -19.22 20.22
CA ARG A 32 -10.42 -19.41 18.81
C ARG A 32 -11.60 -19.04 17.90
N ARG A 33 -11.64 -17.79 17.43
CA ARG A 33 -12.70 -17.31 16.52
C ARG A 33 -12.31 -17.74 15.11
N THR A 34 -12.70 -18.94 14.72
CA THR A 34 -12.53 -19.41 13.35
C THR A 34 -13.52 -18.67 12.46
N PHE A 35 -13.02 -17.83 11.54
CA PHE A 35 -13.85 -17.04 10.62
C PHE A 35 -14.46 -17.86 9.45
N SER A 36 -14.29 -19.17 9.45
CA SER A 36 -14.78 -20.07 8.41
C SER A 36 -15.31 -21.36 9.02
N ALA A 37 -16.48 -21.82 8.58
CA ALA A 37 -17.07 -23.09 9.01
C ALA A 37 -16.15 -24.28 8.70
N ALA A 38 -15.37 -24.21 7.62
CA ALA A 38 -14.38 -25.22 7.23
C ALA A 38 -13.17 -25.29 8.19
N ALA A 39 -12.92 -24.26 8.99
CA ALA A 39 -11.82 -24.24 9.97
C ALA A 39 -12.25 -24.83 11.34
N ALA A 40 -13.53 -25.18 11.52
CA ALA A 40 -14.01 -25.84 12.72
C ALA A 40 -13.59 -27.32 12.69
N GLY A 41 -12.47 -27.63 13.35
CA GLY A 41 -11.93 -29.00 13.46
C GLY A 41 -10.57 -29.22 12.80
N HIS A 42 -10.03 -28.23 12.07
CA HIS A 42 -8.64 -28.27 11.63
C HIS A 42 -7.69 -28.19 12.84
N SER A 43 -6.64 -29.01 12.80
CA SER A 43 -5.52 -28.88 13.71
C SER A 43 -4.70 -27.63 13.36
N ASP A 44 -3.84 -27.20 14.28
CA ASP A 44 -3.06 -25.98 14.07
C ASP A 44 -2.09 -26.12 12.89
N GLU A 45 -1.61 -27.33 12.60
CA GLU A 45 -0.81 -27.62 11.41
C GLU A 45 -1.58 -27.46 10.10
N ASP A 46 -2.86 -27.86 10.07
CA ASP A 46 -3.70 -27.73 8.87
C ASP A 46 -3.99 -26.26 8.55
N LEU A 47 -4.28 -25.46 9.58
CA LEU A 47 -4.48 -24.00 9.42
C LEU A 47 -3.20 -23.31 8.92
N ALA A 48 -2.03 -23.72 9.42
CA ALA A 48 -0.76 -23.16 8.99
C ALA A 48 -0.50 -23.46 7.49
N ARG A 49 -0.82 -24.66 7.03
CA ARG A 49 -0.73 -25.05 5.61
C ARG A 49 -1.70 -24.26 4.74
N ASP A 50 -2.95 -24.08 5.19
CA ASP A 50 -3.96 -23.35 4.44
C ASP A 50 -3.56 -21.87 4.30
N VAL A 51 -3.12 -21.23 5.38
CA VAL A 51 -2.60 -19.86 5.36
C VAL A 51 -1.39 -19.74 4.43
N ALA A 52 -0.46 -20.70 4.46
CA ALA A 52 0.69 -20.69 3.55
C ALA A 52 0.27 -20.79 2.08
N THR A 53 -0.78 -21.56 1.79
CA THR A 53 -1.34 -21.70 0.43
C THR A 53 -1.94 -20.39 -0.04
N TRP A 54 -2.82 -19.78 0.76
CA TRP A 54 -3.45 -18.50 0.41
C TRP A 54 -2.43 -17.37 0.27
N ARG A 55 -1.38 -17.34 1.10
CA ARG A 55 -0.27 -16.39 0.95
C ARG A 55 0.41 -16.50 -0.42
N ARG A 56 0.66 -17.72 -0.91
CA ARG A 56 1.27 -17.94 -2.23
C ARG A 56 0.32 -17.54 -3.35
N VAL A 57 -0.96 -17.92 -3.26
CA VAL A 57 -1.98 -17.57 -4.26
C VAL A 57 -2.13 -16.06 -4.36
N THR A 58 -2.27 -15.35 -3.24
CA THR A 58 -2.40 -13.90 -3.24
C THR A 58 -1.12 -13.21 -3.72
N ALA A 59 0.07 -13.71 -3.35
CA ALA A 59 1.33 -13.16 -3.84
C ALA A 59 1.44 -13.29 -5.38
N PHE A 60 1.09 -14.45 -5.92
CA PHE A 60 1.05 -14.67 -7.36
C PHE A 60 0.03 -13.75 -8.05
N ALA A 61 -1.19 -13.68 -7.53
CA ALA A 61 -2.25 -12.83 -8.07
C ALA A 61 -1.86 -11.34 -8.03
N ALA A 62 -1.22 -10.88 -6.95
CA ALA A 62 -0.76 -9.50 -6.83
C ALA A 62 0.28 -9.15 -7.90
N VAL A 63 1.28 -10.02 -8.11
CA VAL A 63 2.29 -9.81 -9.15
C VAL A 63 1.67 -9.84 -10.54
N PHE A 64 0.76 -10.79 -10.80
CA PHE A 64 0.08 -10.91 -12.08
C PHE A 64 -0.79 -9.68 -12.38
N CYS A 65 -1.65 -9.28 -11.45
CA CYS A 65 -2.51 -8.12 -11.63
C CYS A 65 -1.71 -6.82 -11.77
N ALA A 66 -0.62 -6.66 -11.00
CA ALA A 66 0.27 -5.51 -11.14
C ALA A 66 0.94 -5.47 -12.53
N GLY A 67 1.48 -6.60 -13.00
CA GLY A 67 2.07 -6.70 -14.34
C GLY A 67 1.06 -6.44 -15.46
N PHE A 68 -0.15 -7.00 -15.34
CA PHE A 68 -1.22 -6.79 -16.31
C PHE A 68 -1.72 -5.33 -16.33
N ALA A 69 -1.81 -4.68 -15.18
CA ALA A 69 -2.15 -3.27 -15.08
C ALA A 69 -1.08 -2.40 -15.75
N VAL A 70 0.21 -2.68 -15.50
CA VAL A 70 1.32 -2.01 -16.19
C VAL A 70 1.20 -2.21 -17.71
N TYR A 71 1.06 -3.45 -18.18
CA TYR A 71 0.92 -3.72 -19.61
C TYR A 71 -0.23 -2.95 -20.27
N THR A 72 -1.41 -2.97 -19.64
CA THR A 72 -2.61 -2.33 -20.17
C THR A 72 -2.50 -0.81 -20.16
N LEU A 73 -2.02 -0.23 -19.06
CA LEU A 73 -1.89 1.22 -18.92
C LEU A 73 -0.78 1.79 -19.81
N TYR A 74 0.34 1.09 -19.97
CA TYR A 74 1.40 1.50 -20.91
C TYR A 74 0.92 1.47 -22.36
N GLY A 75 0.13 0.45 -22.75
CA GLY A 75 -0.47 0.38 -24.09
C GLY A 75 -1.56 1.44 -24.33
N ALA A 76 -2.33 1.80 -23.29
CA ALA A 76 -3.41 2.78 -23.35
C ALA A 76 -2.97 4.22 -22.99
N SER A 77 -1.67 4.49 -22.86
CA SER A 77 -1.11 5.77 -22.39
C SER A 77 -1.39 6.97 -23.31
N ALA A 78 -2.05 6.79 -24.45
CA ALA A 78 -2.69 7.90 -25.14
C ALA A 78 -3.90 8.34 -24.30
N HIS A 79 -3.67 9.25 -23.34
CA HIS A 79 -4.74 10.02 -22.72
C HIS A 79 -5.57 10.62 -23.85
N HIS A 80 -6.76 10.06 -24.09
CA HIS A 80 -7.74 10.68 -24.97
C HIS A 80 -8.09 12.01 -24.32
N SER A 81 -7.38 13.07 -24.72
CA SER A 81 -7.83 14.44 -24.53
C SER A 81 -9.19 14.46 -25.19
N HIS A 82 -10.24 14.39 -24.38
CA HIS A 82 -11.59 14.50 -24.89
C HIS A 82 -11.60 15.81 -25.68
N LYS A 83 -11.73 15.71 -27.02
CA LYS A 83 -11.80 16.89 -27.87
C LYS A 83 -12.79 17.85 -27.24
N ASP A 84 -12.41 19.13 -27.19
CA ASP A 84 -13.18 20.21 -26.57
C ASP A 84 -14.67 20.01 -26.88
N LYS A 85 -15.39 19.52 -25.87
CA LYS A 85 -16.84 19.39 -26.00
C LYS A 85 -17.35 20.81 -26.17
N PRO A 86 -18.26 21.07 -27.12
CA PRO A 86 -18.86 22.40 -27.23
C PRO A 86 -19.44 22.79 -25.86
N ALA A 87 -19.32 24.07 -25.51
CA ALA A 87 -19.70 24.58 -24.20
C ALA A 87 -21.23 24.50 -24.03
N TYR A 88 -21.71 23.35 -23.57
CA TYR A 88 -23.11 23.16 -23.23
C TYR A 88 -23.45 23.91 -21.94
N GLU A 89 -24.65 24.47 -21.86
CA GLU A 89 -25.11 25.29 -20.72
C GLU A 89 -25.12 24.54 -19.37
N TYR A 90 -25.14 23.21 -19.40
CA TYR A 90 -25.07 22.38 -18.20
C TYR A 90 -23.64 21.94 -17.83
N LEU A 91 -22.65 22.17 -18.70
CA LEU A 91 -21.23 21.95 -18.39
C LEU A 91 -20.65 23.20 -17.74
N HIS A 92 -19.72 23.01 -16.79
CA HIS A 92 -19.04 24.11 -16.09
C HIS A 92 -19.97 25.12 -15.38
N VAL A 93 -21.17 24.71 -14.98
CA VAL A 93 -22.06 25.55 -14.17
C VAL A 93 -21.41 25.86 -12.83
N ARG A 94 -21.31 27.15 -12.50
CA ARG A 94 -20.79 27.65 -11.21
C ARG A 94 -21.86 28.47 -10.51
N ASN A 95 -22.54 27.86 -9.55
CA ASN A 95 -23.47 28.58 -8.67
C ASN A 95 -22.73 29.43 -7.62
N LYS A 96 -21.50 29.04 -7.25
CA LYS A 96 -20.62 29.74 -6.31
C LYS A 96 -19.17 29.57 -6.75
N GLU A 97 -18.40 30.63 -6.62
CA GLU A 97 -16.95 30.60 -6.88
C GLU A 97 -16.23 29.69 -5.90
N PHE A 98 -15.27 28.92 -6.41
CA PHE A 98 -14.42 28.11 -5.56
C PHE A 98 -13.43 28.97 -4.78
N PRO A 99 -13.03 28.56 -3.57
CA PRO A 99 -12.09 29.32 -2.75
C PRO A 99 -10.66 29.36 -3.30
N TRP A 100 -10.33 28.54 -4.31
CA TRP A 100 -9.01 28.48 -4.96
C TRP A 100 -8.99 29.04 -6.39
N GLY A 101 -10.11 29.58 -6.89
CA GLY A 101 -10.18 30.23 -8.20
C GLY A 101 -11.07 29.53 -9.23
N PRO A 102 -10.99 29.94 -10.51
CA PRO A 102 -12.00 29.61 -11.53
C PRO A 102 -11.96 28.14 -12.02
N CYS A 103 -10.80 27.49 -11.95
CA CYS A 103 -10.66 26.09 -12.36
C CYS A 103 -11.10 25.10 -11.27
N GLY A 104 -11.59 23.93 -11.68
CA GLY A 104 -11.80 22.81 -10.77
C GLY A 104 -10.50 22.34 -10.11
N LEU A 105 -10.62 21.67 -8.97
CA LEU A 105 -9.46 21.29 -8.15
C LEU A 105 -8.43 20.44 -8.91
N PHE A 106 -8.90 19.50 -9.74
CA PHE A 106 -8.07 18.57 -10.53
C PHE A 106 -8.09 18.86 -12.04
N GLU A 107 -8.58 20.03 -12.45
CA GLU A 107 -8.60 20.45 -13.86
C GLU A 107 -7.23 21.01 -14.24
N LEU A 108 -6.34 20.13 -14.72
CA LEU A 108 -4.98 20.51 -15.11
C LEU A 108 -4.95 21.32 -16.40
N ASP A 109 -5.83 21.00 -17.35
CA ASP A 109 -5.87 21.68 -18.65
C ASP A 109 -6.36 23.11 -18.51
N CYS A 110 -7.40 23.36 -17.71
CA CYS A 110 -7.86 24.70 -17.34
C CYS A 110 -6.74 25.51 -16.66
N LYS A 111 -6.01 24.90 -15.72
CA LYS A 111 -4.89 25.59 -15.05
C LYS A 111 -3.73 25.90 -16.00
N ARG A 112 -3.51 25.06 -17.02
CA ARG A 112 -2.49 25.29 -18.05
C ARG A 112 -2.90 26.43 -18.96
N SER A 113 -4.12 26.43 -19.48
CA SER A 113 -4.61 27.48 -20.37
C SER A 113 -4.65 28.85 -19.68
N LEU A 114 -5.02 28.93 -18.39
CA LEU A 114 -4.96 30.18 -17.65
C LEU A 114 -3.55 30.76 -17.51
N LYS A 115 -2.53 29.91 -17.37
CA LYS A 115 -1.13 30.35 -17.29
C LYS A 115 -0.58 30.85 -18.63
N GLU A 116 -1.08 30.31 -19.74
CA GLU A 116 -0.66 30.71 -21.09
C GLU A 116 -1.26 32.06 -21.52
N GLN A 117 -2.38 32.47 -20.91
CA GLN A 117 -3.08 33.73 -21.18
C GLN A 117 -2.62 34.89 -20.28
N GLN A 118 -1.69 34.66 -19.36
CA GLN A 118 -1.23 35.61 -18.34
C GLN A 118 0.20 36.08 -18.65
#